data_AF-A0A958US94-F1
#
_entry.id   AF-A0A958US94-F1
#
_cell.length_a   1.000
_cell.length_b   1.000
_cell.length_c   1.000
_cell.angle_alpha   90.00
_cell.angle_beta   90.00
_cell.angle_gamma   90.00
#
_symmetry.space_group_name_H-M   'P 1'
#
loop_
_entity.id
_entity.type
_entity.pdbx_description
1 polymer ?
#
loop_
_entity_poly.entity_id
_entity_poly.type
_entity_poly.pdbx_seq_one_letter_code
_entity_poly.pdbx_strand_id
1 'polypeptide(L)'
;GAFMKYPKQSLPKKPTSHVADKKFGVFQSDTGFFNEVVTELGLLSRGNNGYSRHPLTFLVEAADDICYTIIDFEDGINLGLIEEDIALEYLINLVRDSLKKDIYSRLQTVQDRLAYLRSLAINTLIAEAASIFIENEEEILRGTFSEALLDRSQYKAQIADIIKISIEKVYQSTEVMEKEIAG
;
A
#
# COMPACT_ATOMS: atom_id res chain seq x y z
N GLY A 1 6.82 14.66 -8.99
CA GLY A 1 6.62 13.37 -9.66
C GLY A 1 6.16 12.30 -8.70
N ALA A 2 7.08 11.70 -7.93
CA ALA A 2 6.82 10.51 -7.10
C ALA A 2 5.61 10.61 -6.14
N PHE A 3 5.41 11.74 -5.47
CA PHE A 3 4.29 11.95 -4.54
C PHE A 3 2.91 12.06 -5.22
N MET A 4 2.85 12.19 -6.54
CA MET A 4 1.59 12.35 -7.27
C MET A 4 1.03 10.99 -7.71
N LYS A 5 0.26 10.36 -6.81
CA LYS A 5 -0.39 9.05 -7.02
C LYS A 5 -1.34 9.04 -8.22
N TYR A 6 -2.02 10.15 -8.49
CA TYR A 6 -3.01 10.31 -9.55
C TYR A 6 -2.71 11.56 -10.39
N PRO A 7 -1.85 11.48 -11.41
CA PRO A 7 -1.47 12.60 -12.28
C PRO A 7 -2.58 12.94 -13.30
N LYS A 8 -3.75 13.27 -12.76
CA LYS A 8 -5.00 13.53 -13.49
C LYS A 8 -5.69 14.74 -12.90
N GLN A 9 -6.10 15.64 -13.80
CA GLN A 9 -6.89 16.82 -13.45
C GLN A 9 -8.30 16.44 -12.97
N SER A 10 -8.88 17.29 -12.12
CA SER A 10 -10.24 17.09 -11.58
C SER A 10 -11.34 17.09 -12.66
N LEU A 11 -11.07 17.67 -13.84
CA LEU A 11 -11.96 17.70 -15.00
C LEU A 11 -11.22 17.22 -16.27
N PRO A 12 -11.90 16.53 -17.20
CA PRO A 12 -13.28 16.06 -17.12
C PRO A 12 -13.43 14.82 -16.20
N LYS A 13 -14.58 14.67 -15.54
CA LYS A 13 -14.88 13.50 -14.70
C LYS A 13 -15.18 12.27 -15.58
N LYS A 14 -14.12 11.56 -15.98
CA LYS A 14 -14.20 10.26 -16.67
C LYS A 14 -13.20 9.27 -16.06
N PRO A 15 -13.58 8.47 -15.06
CA PRO A 15 -12.70 7.44 -14.51
C PRO A 15 -12.47 6.34 -15.55
N THR A 16 -11.25 5.80 -15.60
CA THR A 16 -10.92 4.57 -16.36
C THR A 16 -10.49 3.48 -15.35
N SER A 17 -10.30 2.25 -15.79
CA SER A 17 -9.80 1.16 -14.94
C SER A 17 -8.32 1.26 -14.58
N HIS A 18 -7.57 2.19 -15.19
CA HIS A 18 -6.15 2.32 -14.94
C HIS A 18 -5.86 2.94 -13.56
N VAL A 19 -4.86 2.43 -12.84
CA VAL A 19 -4.54 2.84 -11.46
C VAL A 19 -4.34 4.35 -11.28
N ALA A 20 -3.72 5.04 -12.25
CA ALA A 20 -3.52 6.49 -12.27
C ALA A 20 -4.82 7.31 -12.33
N ASP A 21 -5.94 6.71 -12.75
CA ASP A 21 -7.24 7.38 -12.94
C ASP A 21 -8.25 7.09 -11.83
N LYS A 22 -7.86 6.31 -10.80
CA LYS A 22 -8.73 5.89 -9.68
C LYS A 22 -9.30 7.09 -8.91
N LYS A 23 -8.53 8.17 -8.77
CA LYS A 23 -8.95 9.49 -8.25
C LYS A 23 -8.35 10.60 -9.12
N PHE A 24 -8.69 11.86 -8.86
CA PHE A 24 -7.93 12.98 -9.39
C PHE A 24 -6.88 13.42 -8.34
N GLY A 25 -5.75 13.94 -8.80
CA GLY A 25 -4.69 14.46 -7.93
C GLY A 25 -4.33 15.93 -8.19
N VAL A 26 -4.99 16.58 -9.16
CA VAL A 26 -4.69 17.96 -9.56
C VAL A 26 -5.99 18.77 -9.66
N PHE A 27 -6.09 19.86 -8.89
CA PHE A 27 -7.20 20.81 -8.99
C PHE A 27 -7.04 21.72 -10.22
N GLN A 28 -8.15 22.30 -10.69
CA GLN A 28 -8.12 23.22 -11.85
C GLN A 28 -7.23 24.44 -11.59
N SER A 29 -7.18 24.93 -10.34
CA SER A 29 -6.32 26.04 -9.90
C SER A 29 -4.83 25.74 -10.08
N ASP A 30 -4.43 24.47 -10.00
CA ASP A 30 -3.02 24.06 -9.98
C ASP A 30 -2.53 23.56 -11.34
N THR A 31 -3.37 23.66 -12.37
CA THR A 31 -3.09 23.13 -13.73
C THR A 31 -1.85 23.75 -14.37
N GLY A 32 -1.61 25.05 -14.14
CA GLY A 32 -0.41 25.73 -14.64
C GLY A 32 0.87 25.08 -14.12
N PHE A 33 1.02 25.03 -12.79
CA PHE A 33 2.17 24.40 -12.14
C PHE A 33 2.28 22.90 -12.45
N PHE A 34 1.15 22.19 -12.51
CA PHE A 34 1.14 20.78 -12.86
C PHE A 34 1.71 20.53 -14.27
N ASN A 35 1.35 21.36 -15.26
CA ASN A 35 1.88 21.23 -16.62
C ASN A 35 3.39 21.48 -16.67
N GLU A 36 3.93 22.37 -15.85
CA GLU A 36 5.38 22.57 -15.69
C GLU A 36 6.04 21.29 -15.17
N VAL A 37 5.49 20.69 -14.10
CA VAL A 37 6.01 19.44 -13.52
C VAL A 37 5.96 18.26 -14.50
N VAL A 38 4.86 18.12 -15.23
CA VAL A 38 4.70 17.09 -16.28
C VAL A 38 5.76 17.23 -17.35
N THR A 39 6.00 18.46 -17.81
CA THR A 39 6.95 18.75 -18.88
C THR A 39 8.38 18.49 -18.42
N GLU A 40 8.75 19.01 -17.25
CA GLU A 40 10.09 18.85 -16.67
C GLU A 40 10.43 17.37 -16.42
N LEU A 41 9.46 16.58 -15.98
CA LEU A 41 9.65 15.16 -15.68
C LEU A 41 9.41 14.24 -16.89
N GLY A 42 8.99 14.78 -18.05
CA GLY A 42 8.70 14.00 -19.25
C GLY A 42 7.56 12.98 -19.07
N LEU A 43 6.52 13.30 -18.28
CA LEU A 43 5.45 12.34 -18.03
C LEU A 43 4.63 12.08 -19.30
N LEU A 44 4.42 10.80 -19.61
CA LEU A 44 3.71 10.37 -20.80
C LEU A 44 2.22 10.71 -20.73
N SER A 45 1.71 11.46 -21.70
CA SER A 45 0.27 11.75 -21.79
C SER A 45 -0.53 10.49 -22.08
N ARG A 46 -1.64 10.31 -21.36
CA ARG A 46 -2.62 9.24 -21.57
C ARG A 46 -3.92 9.76 -22.19
N GLY A 47 -3.94 11.02 -22.63
CA GLY A 47 -5.13 11.72 -23.12
C GLY A 47 -6.06 12.18 -21.99
N ASN A 48 -7.11 12.95 -22.34
CA ASN A 48 -8.11 13.49 -21.39
C ASN A 48 -7.52 14.22 -20.17
N ASN A 49 -6.42 14.96 -20.35
CA ASN A 49 -5.70 15.65 -19.27
C ASN A 49 -5.18 14.71 -18.15
N GLY A 50 -4.98 13.43 -18.48
CA GLY A 50 -4.35 12.44 -17.63
C GLY A 50 -2.95 12.08 -18.15
N TYR A 51 -2.06 11.77 -17.22
CA TYR A 51 -0.69 11.37 -17.51
C TYR A 51 -0.38 10.01 -16.87
N SER A 52 0.72 9.41 -17.29
CA SER A 52 1.27 8.23 -16.63
C SER A 52 1.89 8.63 -15.30
N ARG A 53 1.88 7.70 -14.33
CA ARG A 53 2.55 7.90 -13.05
C ARG A 53 4.05 8.08 -13.27
N HIS A 54 4.69 8.85 -12.41
CA HIS A 54 6.14 8.81 -12.30
C HIS A 54 6.54 7.40 -11.80
N PRO A 55 7.61 6.77 -12.34
CA PRO A 55 7.99 5.42 -11.93
C PRO A 55 8.10 5.22 -10.41
N LEU A 56 8.78 6.14 -9.72
CA LEU A 56 8.93 6.08 -8.26
C LEU A 56 7.61 6.18 -7.47
N THR A 57 6.51 6.63 -8.06
CA THR A 57 5.19 6.63 -7.41
C THR A 57 4.73 5.22 -7.05
N PHE A 58 5.11 4.20 -7.83
CA PHE A 58 4.77 2.81 -7.53
C PHE A 58 5.44 2.31 -6.24
N LEU A 59 6.70 2.72 -5.99
CA LEU A 59 7.42 2.40 -4.77
C LEU A 59 6.85 3.14 -3.55
N VAL A 60 6.47 4.42 -3.73
CA VAL A 60 5.82 5.20 -2.67
C VAL A 60 4.45 4.59 -2.31
N GLU A 61 3.66 4.20 -3.30
CA GLU A 61 2.38 3.51 -3.09
C GLU A 61 2.57 2.16 -2.38
N ALA A 62 3.55 1.36 -2.78
CA ALA A 62 3.83 0.09 -2.10
C ALA A 62 4.29 0.29 -0.65
N ALA A 63 5.12 1.30 -0.37
CA ALA A 63 5.55 1.62 0.99
C ALA A 63 4.35 2.01 1.88
N ASP A 64 3.44 2.83 1.35
CA ASP A 64 2.20 3.24 2.01
C ASP A 64 1.31 2.02 2.33
N ASP A 65 1.05 1.18 1.32
CA ASP A 65 0.20 -0.01 1.46
C ASP A 65 0.80 -1.04 2.44
N ILE A 66 2.13 -1.26 2.44
CA ILE A 66 2.81 -2.15 3.39
C ILE A 66 2.65 -1.65 4.83
N CYS A 67 2.90 -0.35 5.06
CA CYS A 67 2.81 0.25 6.38
C CYS A 67 1.39 0.11 6.94
N TYR A 68 0.37 0.55 6.20
CA TYR A 68 -1.01 0.45 6.66
C TYR A 68 -1.47 -1.00 6.86
N THR A 69 -1.06 -1.92 5.98
CA THR A 69 -1.47 -3.33 6.10
C THR A 69 -0.92 -3.96 7.39
N ILE A 70 0.38 -3.77 7.68
CA ILE A 70 1.04 -4.48 8.79
C ILE A 70 0.88 -3.73 10.11
N ILE A 71 1.01 -2.40 10.12
CA ILE A 71 0.97 -1.60 11.34
C ILE A 71 -0.45 -1.56 11.90
N ASP A 72 -1.46 -1.31 11.08
CA ASP A 72 -2.85 -1.23 11.59
C ASP A 72 -3.34 -2.60 12.08
N PHE A 73 -2.82 -3.69 11.50
CA PHE A 73 -3.05 -5.05 11.99
C PHE A 73 -2.39 -5.28 13.37
N GLU A 74 -1.12 -4.89 13.53
CA GLU A 74 -0.42 -4.93 14.83
C GLU A 74 -1.15 -4.10 15.90
N ASP A 75 -1.60 -2.90 15.54
CA ASP A 75 -2.34 -2.01 16.44
C ASP A 75 -3.70 -2.61 16.83
N GLY A 76 -4.39 -3.27 15.89
CA GLY A 76 -5.61 -4.02 16.19
C GLY A 76 -5.41 -5.09 17.28
N ILE A 77 -4.25 -5.76 17.28
CA ILE A 77 -3.90 -6.75 18.30
C ILE A 77 -3.52 -6.07 19.62
N ASN A 78 -2.70 -5.01 19.57
CA ASN A 78 -2.29 -4.26 20.77
C ASN A 78 -3.48 -3.63 21.50
N LEU A 79 -4.53 -3.24 20.77
CA LEU A 79 -5.79 -2.71 21.32
C LEU A 79 -6.75 -3.82 21.78
N GLY A 80 -6.43 -5.10 21.56
CA GLY A 80 -7.27 -6.24 21.90
C GLY A 80 -8.52 -6.39 21.01
N LEU A 81 -8.54 -5.73 19.84
CA LEU A 81 -9.61 -5.85 18.84
C LEU A 81 -9.47 -7.11 17.98
N ILE A 82 -8.23 -7.60 17.86
CA ILE A 82 -7.83 -8.83 17.18
C ILE A 82 -7.11 -9.72 18.20
N GLU A 83 -7.47 -11.00 18.26
CA GLU A 83 -6.82 -11.93 19.18
C GLU A 83 -5.36 -12.19 18.75
N GLU A 84 -4.44 -12.33 19.70
CA GLU A 84 -3.02 -12.51 19.40
C GLU A 84 -2.73 -13.85 18.70
N ASP A 85 -3.46 -14.90 19.07
CA ASP A 85 -3.24 -16.27 18.59
C ASP A 85 -3.35 -16.40 17.07
N ILE A 86 -4.17 -15.56 16.44
CA ILE A 86 -4.31 -15.49 14.98
C ILE A 86 -3.20 -14.67 14.30
N ALA A 87 -2.39 -13.90 15.03
CA ALA A 87 -1.35 -13.05 14.44
C ALA A 87 -0.35 -13.86 13.59
N LEU A 88 0.07 -15.02 14.09
CA LEU A 88 0.96 -15.91 13.34
C LEU A 88 0.25 -16.51 12.13
N GLU A 89 -1.04 -16.88 12.24
CA GLU A 89 -1.82 -17.42 11.12
C GLU A 89 -1.91 -16.42 9.96
N TYR A 90 -2.21 -15.15 10.25
CA TYR A 90 -2.29 -14.10 9.23
C TYR A 90 -0.93 -13.66 8.67
N LEU A 91 0.16 -13.86 9.40
CA LEU A 91 1.50 -13.46 8.94
C LEU A 91 2.34 -14.62 8.42
N ILE A 92 1.91 -15.88 8.59
CA ILE A 92 2.76 -17.05 8.36
C ILE A 92 3.37 -17.08 6.96
N ASN A 93 2.58 -16.80 5.92
CA ASN A 93 3.09 -16.82 4.55
C ASN A 93 4.12 -15.72 4.28
N LEU A 94 4.05 -14.60 5.00
CA LEU A 94 5.01 -13.50 4.89
C LEU A 94 6.32 -13.77 5.65
N VAL A 95 6.27 -14.60 6.70
CA VAL A 95 7.42 -14.78 7.61
C VAL A 95 8.03 -16.18 7.57
N ARG A 96 7.34 -17.19 7.03
CA ARG A 96 7.72 -18.62 7.17
C ARG A 96 9.17 -18.92 6.79
N ASP A 97 9.68 -18.26 5.76
CA ASP A 97 11.02 -18.53 5.22
C ASP A 97 12.12 -17.82 6.02
N SER A 98 11.77 -16.78 6.79
CA SER A 98 12.68 -15.98 7.62
C SER A 98 12.47 -16.15 9.14
N LEU A 99 11.38 -16.82 9.54
CA LEU A 99 10.98 -17.05 10.92
C LEU A 99 11.94 -18.02 11.63
N LYS A 100 12.66 -17.51 12.62
CA LYS A 100 13.46 -18.34 13.52
C LYS A 100 12.61 -18.75 14.72
N LYS A 101 12.08 -19.98 14.68
CA LYS A 101 11.18 -20.52 15.72
C LYS A 101 11.78 -20.45 17.11
N ASP A 102 13.09 -20.65 17.24
CA ASP A 102 13.80 -20.61 18.53
C ASP A 102 13.90 -19.19 19.10
N ILE A 103 13.96 -18.17 18.26
CA ILE A 103 13.87 -16.77 18.68
C ILE A 103 12.44 -16.48 19.11
N TYR A 104 11.47 -16.78 18.24
CA TYR A 104 10.06 -16.51 18.47
C TYR A 104 9.55 -17.13 19.79
N SER A 105 9.90 -18.39 20.07
CA SER A 105 9.47 -19.10 21.28
C SER A 105 10.08 -18.54 22.58
N ARG A 106 11.17 -17.78 22.50
CA ARG A 106 11.79 -17.15 23.69
C ARG A 106 11.19 -15.79 24.02
N LEU A 107 10.46 -15.18 23.09
CA LEU A 107 9.82 -13.88 23.29
C LEU A 107 8.64 -14.03 24.27
N GLN A 108 8.72 -13.31 25.38
CA GLN A 108 7.77 -13.45 26.49
C GLN A 108 6.52 -12.60 26.29
N THR A 109 6.68 -11.39 25.74
CA THR A 109 5.58 -10.44 25.59
C THR A 109 4.94 -10.53 24.21
N VAL A 110 3.66 -10.13 24.14
CA VAL A 110 2.91 -9.99 22.89
C VAL A 110 3.61 -8.99 21.98
N GLN A 111 4.00 -7.85 22.53
CA GLN A 111 4.63 -6.74 21.82
C GLN A 111 5.94 -7.17 21.17
N ASP A 112 6.77 -7.96 21.86
CA ASP A 112 8.02 -8.47 21.29
C ASP A 112 7.76 -9.44 20.14
N ARG A 113 6.78 -10.34 20.31
CA ARG A 113 6.37 -11.30 19.27
C ARG A 113 5.85 -10.58 18.02
N LEU A 114 4.98 -9.59 18.20
CA LEU A 114 4.44 -8.79 17.10
C LEU A 114 5.51 -7.96 16.42
N ALA A 115 6.37 -7.26 17.17
CA ALA A 115 7.47 -6.48 16.60
C ALA A 115 8.43 -7.36 15.78
N TYR A 116 8.71 -8.58 16.24
CA TYR A 116 9.51 -9.53 15.50
C TYR A 116 8.81 -9.97 14.21
N LEU A 117 7.54 -10.38 14.27
CA LEU A 117 6.77 -10.77 13.08
C LEU A 117 6.63 -9.62 12.08
N ARG A 118 6.35 -8.39 12.55
CA ARG A 118 6.32 -7.18 11.72
C ARG A 118 7.63 -6.97 10.98
N SER A 119 8.75 -7.09 11.68
CA SER A 119 10.07 -6.88 11.05
C SER A 119 10.32 -7.84 9.90
N LEU A 120 9.90 -9.11 10.06
CA LEU A 120 10.02 -10.12 9.02
C LEU A 120 9.05 -9.84 7.86
N ALA A 121 7.78 -9.57 8.17
CA ALA A 121 6.74 -9.34 7.17
C ALA A 121 7.04 -8.11 6.31
N ILE A 122 7.42 -6.98 6.92
CA ILE A 122 7.81 -5.76 6.20
C ILE A 122 9.01 -6.04 5.30
N ASN A 123 10.04 -6.74 5.79
CA ASN A 123 11.22 -7.04 5.00
C ASN A 123 10.88 -7.92 3.78
N THR A 124 10.05 -8.93 3.95
CA THR A 124 9.55 -9.77 2.85
C THR A 124 8.79 -8.96 1.82
N LEU A 125 7.85 -8.10 2.24
CA LEU A 125 7.05 -7.29 1.33
C LEU A 125 7.87 -6.21 0.60
N ILE A 126 8.87 -5.61 1.26
CA ILE A 126 9.80 -4.66 0.62
C ILE A 126 10.60 -5.38 -0.48
N ALA A 127 11.15 -6.56 -0.18
CA ALA A 127 11.92 -7.33 -1.16
C ALA A 127 11.05 -7.72 -2.37
N GLU A 128 9.82 -8.14 -2.12
CA GLU A 128 8.84 -8.48 -3.15
C GLU A 128 8.49 -7.26 -4.02
N ALA A 129 8.16 -6.12 -3.41
CA ALA A 129 7.82 -4.89 -4.13
C ALA A 129 9.00 -4.40 -4.99
N ALA A 130 10.23 -4.49 -4.48
CA ALA A 130 11.43 -4.15 -5.22
C ALA A 130 11.66 -5.10 -6.42
N SER A 131 11.47 -6.41 -6.24
CA SER A 131 11.57 -7.39 -7.33
C SER A 131 10.57 -7.10 -8.44
N ILE A 132 9.29 -6.93 -8.08
CA ILE A 132 8.21 -6.63 -9.03
C ILE A 132 8.50 -5.33 -9.78
N PHE A 133 8.99 -4.29 -9.09
CA PHE A 133 9.34 -3.02 -9.72
C PHE A 133 10.43 -3.20 -10.79
N ILE A 134 11.49 -3.95 -10.49
CA ILE A 134 12.60 -4.20 -11.41
C ILE A 134 12.14 -5.09 -12.57
N GLU A 135 11.41 -6.17 -12.30
CA GLU A 135 10.89 -7.10 -13.31
C GLU A 135 9.95 -6.41 -14.32
N ASN A 136 9.25 -5.35 -13.89
CA ASN A 136 8.30 -4.59 -14.71
C ASN A 136 8.82 -3.20 -15.10
N GLU A 137 10.13 -2.95 -14.98
CA GLU A 137 10.74 -1.63 -15.25
C GLU A 137 10.37 -1.10 -16.64
N GLU A 138 10.46 -1.93 -17.68
CA GLU A 138 10.13 -1.51 -19.05
C GLU A 138 8.67 -1.08 -19.19
N GLU A 139 7.72 -1.80 -18.59
CA GLU A 139 6.29 -1.47 -18.64
C GLU A 139 5.98 -0.21 -17.86
N ILE A 140 6.63 -0.01 -16.71
CA ILE A 140 6.52 1.18 -15.88
C ILE A 140 7.04 2.40 -16.65
N LEU A 141 8.21 2.31 -17.27
CA LEU A 141 8.81 3.38 -18.06
C LEU A 141 7.99 3.71 -19.33
N ARG A 142 7.36 2.71 -19.95
CA ARG A 142 6.44 2.91 -21.09
C ARG A 142 5.05 3.39 -20.68
N GLY A 143 4.75 3.45 -19.38
CA GLY A 143 3.45 3.87 -18.85
C GLY A 143 2.32 2.86 -19.12
N THR A 144 2.65 1.59 -19.39
CA THR A 144 1.67 0.51 -19.65
C THR A 144 1.36 -0.31 -18.40
N PHE A 145 2.20 -0.22 -17.36
CA PHE A 145 1.93 -0.84 -16.06
C PHE A 145 0.76 -0.14 -15.36
N SER A 146 -0.34 -0.87 -15.16
CA SER A 146 -1.66 -0.28 -14.84
C SER A 146 -2.25 -0.69 -13.50
N GLU A 147 -1.48 -1.41 -12.67
CA GLU A 147 -1.86 -1.95 -11.35
C GLU A 147 -0.92 -1.43 -10.24
N ALA A 148 -1.20 -1.70 -8.97
CA ALA A 148 -0.24 -1.47 -7.88
C ALA A 148 0.80 -2.60 -7.82
N LEU A 149 1.98 -2.37 -7.21
CA LEU A 149 3.00 -3.42 -7.12
C LEU A 149 2.50 -4.64 -6.32
N LEU A 150 1.81 -4.40 -5.20
CA LEU A 150 1.30 -5.48 -4.36
C LEU A 150 0.13 -6.25 -5.01
N ASP A 151 -0.52 -5.72 -6.05
CA ASP A 151 -1.52 -6.47 -6.82
C ASP A 151 -0.91 -7.61 -7.64
N ARG A 152 0.40 -7.57 -7.90
CA ARG A 152 1.20 -8.59 -8.59
C ARG A 152 1.99 -9.47 -7.61
N SER A 153 1.94 -9.18 -6.32
CA SER A 153 2.64 -9.94 -5.29
C SER A 153 2.10 -11.36 -5.17
N GLN A 154 3.02 -12.32 -4.96
CA GLN A 154 2.63 -13.68 -4.58
C GLN A 154 1.85 -13.73 -3.25
N TYR A 155 2.00 -12.71 -2.41
CA TYR A 155 1.33 -12.58 -1.11
C TYR A 155 0.01 -11.82 -1.18
N LYS A 156 -0.50 -11.50 -2.37
CA LYS A 156 -1.75 -10.73 -2.55
C LYS A 156 -2.92 -11.25 -1.72
N ALA A 157 -3.12 -12.58 -1.69
CA ALA A 157 -4.19 -13.18 -0.89
C ALA A 157 -4.00 -12.92 0.61
N GLN A 158 -2.77 -13.10 1.12
CA GLN A 158 -2.45 -12.85 2.52
C GLN A 158 -2.65 -11.38 2.90
N ILE A 159 -2.20 -10.46 2.04
CA ILE A 159 -2.39 -9.02 2.22
C ILE A 159 -3.89 -8.69 2.27
N ALA A 160 -4.69 -9.26 1.36
CA ALA A 160 -6.12 -9.04 1.33
C ALA A 160 -6.83 -9.56 2.60
N ASP A 161 -6.42 -10.71 3.12
CA ASP A 161 -6.95 -11.27 4.36
C ASP A 161 -6.63 -10.37 5.57
N ILE A 162 -5.39 -9.85 5.66
CA ILE A 162 -4.99 -8.89 6.71
C ILE A 162 -5.80 -7.61 6.61
N ILE A 163 -5.92 -7.02 5.41
CA ILE A 163 -6.72 -5.80 5.21
C ILE A 163 -8.18 -6.05 5.60
N LYS A 164 -8.74 -7.20 5.24
CA LYS A 164 -10.13 -7.55 5.55
C LYS A 164 -10.36 -7.61 7.06
N ILE A 165 -9.53 -8.32 7.82
CA ILE A 165 -9.69 -8.40 9.27
C ILE A 165 -9.47 -7.04 9.94
N SER A 166 -8.51 -6.24 9.47
CA SER A 166 -8.30 -4.88 9.97
C SER A 166 -9.51 -3.97 9.71
N ILE A 167 -10.19 -4.11 8.57
CA ILE A 167 -11.46 -3.40 8.32
C ILE A 167 -12.53 -3.84 9.30
N GLU A 168 -12.74 -5.15 9.44
CA GLU A 168 -13.81 -5.70 10.27
C GLU A 168 -13.62 -5.42 11.77
N LYS A 169 -12.36 -5.34 12.23
CA LYS A 169 -12.05 -5.26 13.67
C LYS A 169 -11.51 -3.92 14.13
N VAL A 170 -10.77 -3.19 13.28
CA VAL A 170 -10.10 -1.94 13.65
C VAL A 170 -10.88 -0.73 13.14
N TYR A 171 -11.04 -0.58 11.82
CA TYR A 171 -11.71 0.61 11.25
C TYR A 171 -13.21 0.67 11.53
N GLN A 172 -13.87 -0.48 11.66
CA GLN A 172 -15.29 -0.58 12.03
C GLN A 172 -15.53 -0.71 13.54
N SER A 173 -14.50 -0.51 14.36
CA SER A 173 -14.67 -0.50 15.81
C SER A 173 -15.56 0.67 16.25
N THR A 174 -16.31 0.47 17.34
CA THR A 174 -17.25 1.49 17.86
C THR A 174 -16.54 2.82 18.12
N GLU A 175 -15.32 2.78 18.67
CA GLU A 175 -14.55 3.98 18.99
C GLU A 175 -14.17 4.79 17.73
N VAL A 176 -13.80 4.11 16.64
CA VAL A 176 -13.46 4.76 15.37
C VAL A 176 -14.71 5.38 14.74
N MET A 177 -15.82 4.64 14.70
CA MET A 177 -17.08 5.16 14.14
C MET A 177 -17.63 6.36 14.92
N GLU A 178 -17.54 6.35 16.26
CA GLU A 178 -17.97 7.49 17.08
C GLU A 178 -17.12 8.73 16.83
N LYS A 179 -15.80 8.57 16.67
CA LYS A 179 -14.89 9.68 16.30
C LYS A 179 -15.18 10.23 14.91
N GLU A 180 -15.48 9.37 13.92
CA GLU A 180 -15.83 9.80 12.56
C GLU A 180 -17.17 10.54 12.50
N ILE A 181 -18.17 10.16 13.31
CA ILE A 181 -19.47 10.85 13.36
C ILE A 181 -19.35 12.25 14.01
N ALA A 182 -18.43 12.42 14.94
CA ALA A 182 -18.24 13.67 15.67
C ALA A 182 -17.45 14.74 14.91
N GLY A 183 -16.71 14.36 13.86
CA GLY A 183 -15.89 15.25 13.02
C GLY A 183 -16.62 15.80 11.80
#